data_AF-M8CCN3-F1
#
_entry.id   AF-M8CCN3-F1
#
_cell.length_a   1.000
_cell.length_b   1.000
_cell.length_c   1.000
_cell.angle_alpha   90.00
_cell.angle_beta   90.00
_cell.angle_gamma   90.00
#
_symmetry.space_group_name_H-M   'P 1'
#
loop_
_entity.id
_entity.type
_entity.pdbx_description
1 polymer ?
#
loop_
_entity_poly.entity_id
_entity_poly.type
_entity_poly.pdbx_seq_one_letter_code
_entity_poly.pdbx_strand_id
1 'polypeptide(L)'
;MAQDPNEKGVRDDPRELEDIPFDSSCIWVMDKAGIPCPPPVTERLVIMRRDLSKMDTYYLLPNGKRVRSGGDVEKFLQENPEYRVNLPASKFSFAMPKTVPATVVESSLRRVAKAEGKV
;
A
#
# COMPACT_ATOMS: atom_id res chain seq x y z
N MET A 1 -27.15 42.78 1.23
CA MET A 1 -25.84 42.24 0.82
C MET A 1 -25.80 40.79 1.28
N ALA A 2 -25.96 39.86 0.34
CA ALA A 2 -25.92 38.43 0.65
C ALA A 2 -24.46 38.01 0.87
N GLN A 3 -24.21 37.22 1.91
CA GLN A 3 -22.94 36.52 2.11
C GLN A 3 -22.96 35.25 1.26
N ASP A 4 -21.90 35.06 0.47
CA ASP A 4 -21.71 33.90 -0.40
C ASP A 4 -21.23 32.69 0.44
N PRO A 5 -21.90 31.52 0.42
CA PRO A 5 -21.59 30.42 1.33
C PRO A 5 -20.61 29.38 0.78
N ASN A 6 -19.86 29.67 -0.30
CA ASN A 6 -19.04 28.67 -0.97
C ASN A 6 -17.55 29.03 -1.06
N GLU A 7 -16.90 29.15 0.09
CA GLU A 7 -15.45 28.98 0.19
C GLU A 7 -15.17 27.81 1.16
N LYS A 8 -15.52 26.59 0.73
CA LYS A 8 -14.89 25.41 1.32
C LYS A 8 -13.45 25.40 0.82
N GLY A 9 -12.57 25.94 1.65
CA GLY A 9 -11.13 25.89 1.46
C GLY A 9 -10.70 24.47 1.07
N VAL A 10 -10.34 24.33 -0.20
CA VAL A 10 -9.69 23.15 -0.72
C VAL A 10 -8.29 23.15 -0.10
N ARG A 11 -8.13 22.36 0.97
CA ARG A 11 -6.83 22.11 1.61
C ARG A 11 -6.02 21.17 0.72
N ASP A 12 -5.47 21.73 -0.36
CA ASP A 12 -4.52 21.07 -1.27
C ASP A 12 -3.06 21.46 -0.96
N ASP A 13 -2.75 21.85 0.29
CA ASP A 13 -1.36 22.01 0.73
C ASP A 13 -0.91 20.74 1.48
N PRO A 14 0.01 19.92 0.92
CA PRO A 14 0.50 18.71 1.58
C PRO A 14 1.19 18.96 2.92
N ARG A 15 1.52 20.21 3.25
CA ARG A 15 2.19 20.61 4.49
C ARG A 15 1.25 20.75 5.69
N GLU A 16 -0.07 20.70 5.46
CA GLU A 16 -1.11 20.87 6.50
C GLU A 16 -1.70 19.52 6.97
N LEU A 17 -1.08 18.39 6.61
CA LEU A 17 -1.36 17.11 7.27
C LEU A 17 -0.53 17.05 8.56
N GLU A 18 -1.20 17.10 9.70
CA GLU A 18 -0.57 16.78 10.98
C GLU A 18 0.08 15.39 10.89
N ASP A 19 1.32 15.28 11.35
CA ASP A 19 2.00 13.98 11.44
C ASP A 19 1.13 13.02 12.25
N ILE A 20 0.93 11.80 11.73
CA ILE A 20 0.24 10.76 12.48
C ILE A 20 1.08 10.47 13.73
N PRO A 21 0.53 10.62 14.95
CA PRO A 21 1.29 10.43 16.17
C PRO A 21 1.78 8.99 16.25
N PHE A 22 3.09 8.81 16.46
CA PHE A 22 3.69 7.49 16.58
C PHE A 22 3.27 6.81 17.90
N ASP A 23 2.16 6.07 17.85
CA ASP A 23 1.59 5.35 18.99
C ASP A 23 1.22 3.89 18.64
N SER A 24 0.64 3.16 19.59
CA SER A 24 0.21 1.77 19.40
C SER A 24 -1.26 1.64 18.96
N SER A 25 -1.88 2.72 18.46
CA SER A 25 -3.27 2.69 17.97
C SER A 25 -3.38 1.95 16.63
N CYS A 26 -2.30 1.91 15.86
CA CYS A 26 -2.18 1.19 14.60
C CYS A 26 -0.88 0.39 14.54
N ILE A 27 -0.80 -0.54 13.58
CA ILE A 27 0.44 -1.27 13.30
C ILE A 27 1.27 -0.44 12.34
N TRP A 28 2.46 -0.04 12.78
CA TRP A 28 3.38 0.73 11.96
C TRP A 28 4.18 -0.17 11.04
N VAL A 29 4.36 0.29 9.81
CA VAL A 29 5.09 -0.43 8.77
C VAL A 29 5.96 0.54 8.00
N MET A 30 7.20 0.16 7.76
CA MET A 30 8.18 0.98 7.06
C MET A 30 8.71 0.29 5.82
N ASP A 31 8.71 1.04 4.73
CA ASP A 31 9.31 0.64 3.48
C ASP A 31 10.85 0.71 3.53
N LYS A 32 11.50 -0.06 2.66
CA LYS A 32 12.91 0.14 2.39
C LYS A 32 13.10 1.48 1.66
N ALA A 33 14.17 2.20 1.97
CA ALA A 33 14.55 3.39 1.20
C ALA A 33 14.74 3.06 -0.29
N GLY A 34 14.43 4.03 -1.16
CA GLY A 34 14.63 3.91 -2.60
C GLY A 34 13.61 3.02 -3.33
N ILE A 35 12.41 2.82 -2.76
CA ILE A 35 11.32 2.20 -3.52
C ILE A 35 10.92 3.14 -4.67
N PRO A 36 10.90 2.66 -5.92
CA PRO A 36 10.48 3.46 -7.05
C PRO A 36 9.00 3.83 -6.94
N CYS A 37 8.66 5.03 -7.40
CA CYS A 37 7.26 5.38 -7.61
C CYS A 37 6.64 4.41 -8.64
N PRO A 38 5.49 3.78 -8.34
CA PRO A 38 4.81 2.87 -9.26
C PRO A 38 4.49 3.58 -10.60
N PRO A 39 4.45 2.85 -11.73
CA PRO A 39 3.97 3.41 -12.98
C PRO A 39 2.54 4.00 -12.85
N PRO A 40 2.19 5.10 -13.52
CA PRO A 40 0.92 5.83 -13.31
C PRO A 40 -0.36 5.01 -13.50
N VAL A 41 -0.31 3.96 -14.31
CA VAL A 41 -1.46 3.08 -14.61
C VAL A 41 -1.51 1.84 -13.71
N THR A 42 -0.74 1.85 -12.62
CA THR A 42 -0.68 0.74 -11.66
C THR A 42 -0.89 1.23 -10.24
N GLU A 43 -1.38 0.34 -9.38
CA GLU A 43 -1.52 0.60 -7.96
C GLU A 43 -0.61 -0.35 -7.18
N ARG A 44 0.19 0.19 -6.26
CA ARG A 44 0.99 -0.63 -5.33
C ARG A 44 0.14 -0.92 -4.09
N LEU A 45 -0.10 -2.20 -3.83
CA LEU A 45 -0.88 -2.68 -2.70
C LEU A 45 0.04 -3.31 -1.65
N VAL A 46 -0.09 -2.89 -0.39
CA VAL A 46 0.59 -3.50 0.76
C VAL A 46 -0.46 -4.16 1.64
N ILE A 47 -0.39 -5.48 1.78
CA ILE A 47 -1.44 -6.27 2.43
C ILE A 47 -0.85 -7.00 3.64
N MET A 48 -1.45 -6.77 4.81
CA MET A 48 -1.10 -7.47 6.04
C MET A 48 -1.59 -8.91 5.99
N ARG A 49 -0.73 -9.86 6.33
CA ARG A 49 -1.16 -11.24 6.51
C ARG A 49 -2.13 -11.33 7.69
N ARG A 50 -3.03 -12.32 7.63
CA ARG A 50 -4.04 -12.53 8.67
C ARG A 50 -3.42 -12.69 10.06
N ASP A 51 -2.27 -13.33 10.16
CA ASP A 51 -1.53 -13.57 11.40
C ASP A 51 -0.70 -12.37 11.88
N LEU A 52 -0.77 -11.22 11.18
CA LEU A 52 -0.03 -9.98 11.44
C LEU A 52 1.51 -10.15 11.42
N SER A 53 2.02 -11.29 10.95
CA SER A 53 3.45 -11.60 11.00
C SER A 53 4.27 -10.75 10.04
N LYS A 54 3.73 -10.52 8.84
CA LYS A 54 4.40 -9.86 7.71
C LYS A 54 3.41 -9.19 6.77
N MET A 55 3.92 -8.24 6.00
CA MET A 55 3.22 -7.58 4.90
C MET A 55 3.72 -8.15 3.56
N ASP A 56 2.82 -8.39 2.62
CA ASP A 56 3.15 -8.75 1.24
C ASP A 56 2.86 -7.55 0.32
N THR A 57 3.74 -7.30 -0.65
CA THR A 57 3.53 -6.26 -1.68
C THR A 57 3.00 -6.88 -2.96
N TYR A 58 1.95 -6.27 -3.51
CA TYR A 58 1.38 -6.59 -4.80
C TYR A 58 1.31 -5.33 -5.67
N TYR A 59 1.15 -5.53 -6.98
CA TYR A 59 0.73 -4.47 -7.87
C TYR A 59 -0.54 -4.88 -8.59
N LEU A 60 -1.46 -3.93 -8.72
CA LEU A 60 -2.57 -4.02 -9.65
C LEU A 60 -2.12 -3.46 -10.99
N LEU A 61 -2.17 -4.29 -12.02
CA LEU A 61 -1.82 -3.91 -13.39
C LEU A 61 -3.02 -3.23 -14.09
N PRO A 62 -2.82 -2.57 -15.24
CA PRO A 62 -3.86 -1.79 -15.92
C PRO A 62 -5.10 -2.61 -16.30
N ASN A 63 -4.94 -3.92 -16.51
CA ASN A 63 -6.04 -4.84 -16.80
C ASN A 63 -6.72 -5.42 -15.54
N GLY A 64 -6.36 -4.95 -14.36
CA GLY A 64 -6.85 -5.46 -13.08
C GLY A 64 -6.16 -6.74 -12.59
N LYS A 65 -5.16 -7.28 -13.30
CA LYS A 65 -4.39 -8.44 -12.83
C LYS A 65 -3.51 -8.05 -11.67
N ARG A 66 -3.58 -8.81 -10.58
CA ARG A 66 -2.69 -8.65 -9.43
C ARG A 66 -1.42 -9.48 -9.63
N VAL A 67 -0.26 -8.85 -9.41
CA VAL A 67 1.06 -9.49 -9.50
C VAL A 67 1.81 -9.37 -8.18
N ARG A 68 2.68 -10.34 -7.89
CA ARG A 68 3.42 -10.44 -6.61
C ARG A 68 4.93 -10.58 -6.78
N SER A 69 5.42 -10.55 -8.02
CA SER A 69 6.84 -10.70 -8.33
C SER A 69 7.20 -10.06 -9.67
N GLY A 70 8.50 -9.84 -9.88
CA GLY A 70 9.00 -9.36 -11.18
C GLY A 70 8.74 -10.37 -12.31
N GLY A 71 8.79 -11.67 -12.03
CA GLY A 71 8.47 -12.70 -13.02
C GLY A 71 7.01 -12.66 -13.48
N ASP A 72 6.07 -12.33 -12.58
CA ASP A 72 4.67 -12.12 -12.96
C ASP A 72 4.50 -10.90 -13.88
N VAL A 73 5.26 -9.83 -13.63
CA VAL A 73 5.27 -8.63 -14.49
C VAL A 73 5.85 -8.97 -15.86
N GLU A 74 6.97 -9.69 -15.91
CA GLU A 74 7.58 -10.09 -17.17
C GLU A 74 6.63 -10.98 -18.00
N LYS A 75 6.01 -11.97 -17.36
CA LYS A 75 4.98 -12.81 -18.01
C LYS A 75 3.82 -11.97 -18.54
N PHE A 76 3.33 -11.00 -17.76
CA PHE A 76 2.29 -10.09 -18.21
C PHE A 76 2.71 -9.27 -19.45
N LEU A 77 3.94 -8.76 -19.49
CA LEU A 77 4.48 -7.99 -20.61
C LEU A 77 4.81 -8.85 -21.85
N GLN A 78 4.97 -10.16 -21.68
CA GLN A 78 5.04 -11.12 -22.80
C GLN A 78 3.65 -11.37 -23.39
N GLU A 79 2.64 -11.53 -22.55
CA GLU A 79 1.24 -11.73 -22.95
C GLU A 79 0.60 -10.46 -23.54
N ASN A 80 1.06 -9.27 -23.12
CA ASN A 80 0.48 -7.97 -23.49
C ASN A 80 1.59 -6.97 -23.91
N PRO A 81 2.19 -7.13 -25.11
CA PRO A 81 3.34 -6.34 -25.55
C PRO A 81 3.10 -4.83 -25.61
N GLU A 82 1.85 -4.38 -25.80
CA GLU A 82 1.44 -2.98 -25.86
C GLU A 82 1.77 -2.18 -24.60
N TYR A 83 1.92 -2.85 -23.45
CA TYR A 83 2.24 -2.20 -22.19
C TYR A 83 3.74 -2.00 -21.95
N ARG A 84 4.64 -2.59 -22.76
CA ARG A 84 6.09 -2.56 -22.52
C ARG A 84 6.69 -1.16 -22.48
N VAL A 85 6.14 -0.22 -23.26
CA VAL A 85 6.60 1.17 -23.30
C VAL A 85 6.23 1.92 -22.00
N ASN A 86 5.08 1.59 -21.42
CA ASN A 86 4.50 2.33 -20.29
C ASN A 86 4.74 1.65 -18.93
N LEU A 87 5.14 0.38 -18.91
CA LEU A 87 5.37 -0.42 -17.71
C LEU A 87 6.80 -0.98 -17.67
N PRO A 88 7.83 -0.13 -17.49
CA PRO A 88 9.20 -0.62 -17.35
C PRO A 88 9.36 -1.42 -16.05
N ALA A 89 9.96 -2.60 -16.15
CA ALA A 89 10.15 -3.52 -15.02
C ALA A 89 10.90 -2.88 -13.82
N SER A 90 11.78 -1.92 -14.08
CA SER A 90 12.54 -1.19 -13.05
C SER A 90 11.69 -0.33 -12.12
N LYS A 91 10.44 -0.03 -12.48
CA LYS A 91 9.49 0.72 -11.64
C LYS A 91 8.73 -0.16 -10.65
N PHE A 92 8.95 -1.47 -10.68
CA PHE A 92 8.32 -2.41 -9.76
C PHE A 92 9.30 -2.82 -8.66
N SER A 93 8.90 -2.63 -7.41
CA SER A 93 9.59 -3.18 -6.24
C SER A 93 8.62 -3.99 -5.39
N PHE A 94 8.95 -5.26 -5.21
CA PHE A 94 8.23 -6.20 -4.35
C PHE A 94 8.92 -6.38 -2.99
N ALA A 95 9.78 -5.42 -2.61
CA ALA A 95 10.42 -5.42 -1.31
C ALA A 95 9.35 -5.40 -0.21
N MET A 96 9.41 -6.37 0.70
CA MET A 96 8.47 -6.48 1.80
C MET A 96 8.66 -5.32 2.78
N PRO A 97 7.62 -4.52 3.04
CA PRO A 97 7.65 -3.53 4.10
C PRO A 97 7.86 -4.22 5.45
N LYS A 98 8.61 -3.59 6.34
CA LYS A 98 8.91 -4.14 7.67
C LYS A 98 7.91 -3.62 8.69
N THR A 99 7.21 -4.54 9.34
CA THR A 99 6.39 -4.23 10.52
C THR A 99 7.27 -3.79 11.68
N VAL A 100 6.83 -2.79 12.44
CA VAL A 100 7.45 -2.39 13.71
C VAL A 100 6.87 -3.24 14.83
N PRO A 101 7.58 -4.26 15.35
CA PRO A 101 6.97 -5.28 16.22
C PRO A 101 6.36 -4.71 17.51
N ALA A 102 6.95 -3.65 18.06
CA ALA A 102 6.46 -2.98 19.27
C ALA A 102 5.04 -2.38 19.14
N THR A 103 4.55 -2.22 17.90
CA THR A 103 3.22 -1.67 17.60
C THR A 103 2.16 -2.75 17.35
N VAL A 104 2.58 -4.02 17.28
CA VAL A 104 1.67 -5.18 17.20
C VAL A 104 1.22 -5.53 18.61
N VAL A 105 0.08 -4.97 19.03
CA VAL A 105 -0.48 -5.15 20.37
C VAL A 105 -1.37 -6.40 20.49
N GLU A 106 -1.49 -6.93 21.71
CA GLU A 106 -2.31 -8.11 22.04
C GLU A 106 -3.77 -7.99 21.58
N SER A 107 -4.34 -6.78 21.64
CA SER A 107 -5.70 -6.54 21.17
C SER A 107 -5.86 -6.82 19.67
N SER A 108 -4.82 -6.56 18.87
CA SER A 108 -4.78 -6.89 17.44
C SER A 108 -4.72 -8.40 17.21
N LEU A 109 -3.90 -9.12 17.99
CA LEU A 109 -3.82 -10.59 17.94
C LEU A 109 -5.13 -11.26 18.37
N ARG A 110 -5.77 -10.75 19.42
CA ARG A 110 -7.09 -11.24 19.87
C ARG A 110 -8.16 -11.06 18.80
N ARG A 111 -8.15 -9.94 18.08
CA ARG A 111 -9.08 -9.71 16.95
C ARG A 111 -8.88 -10.75 15.85
N VAL A 112 -7.63 -11.12 15.56
CA VAL A 112 -7.31 -12.20 14.62
C VAL A 112 -7.85 -13.54 15.15
N ALA A 113 -7.57 -13.90 16.39
CA ALA A 113 -8.03 -15.16 16.99
C ALA A 113 -9.56 -15.30 16.98
N LYS A 114 -10.29 -14.22 17.29
CA LYS A 114 -11.75 -14.16 17.19
C LYS A 114 -12.24 -14.35 15.75
N ALA A 115 -11.58 -13.70 14.78
CA ALA A 115 -11.92 -13.87 13.36
C ALA A 115 -11.63 -15.30 12.85
N GLU A 116 -10.76 -16.06 13.53
CA GLU A 116 -10.48 -17.47 13.24
C GLU A 116 -11.41 -18.46 13.94
N GLY A 117 -12.33 -18.00 14.79
CA GLY A 117 -13.22 -18.89 15.55
C GLY A 117 -12.49 -19.72 16.62
N LYS A 118 -11.31 -19.29 17.05
CA LYS A 118 -10.45 -19.97 18.03
C LYS A 118 -10.65 -19.48 19.47
N VAL A 119 -11.73 -18.76 19.74
CA VAL A 119 -12.09 -18.19 21.06
C VAL A 119 -13.54 -18.49 21.36
#